data_AF-A0A392NB37-F1
#
_entry.id   AF-A0A392NB37-F1
#
_cell.length_a   1.000
_cell.length_b   1.000
_cell.length_c   1.000
_cell.angle_alpha   90.00
_cell.angle_beta   90.00
_cell.angle_gamma   90.00
#
_symmetry.space_group_name_H-M   'P 1'
#
loop_
_entity.id
_entity.type
_entity.pdbx_description
1 polymer ?
#
loop_
_entity_poly.entity_id
_entity_poly.type
_entity_poly.pdbx_seq_one_letter_code
_entity_poly.pdbx_strand_id
1 'polypeptide(L)'
;VASATATLGMTFTASISVAQYFLLNRFPVPYALYLTLVATIAAYIGQKIIDKLVNIFQRASLIIFVLSFTILISAIALGGVGISHMIEKIQRNEYMGFEDLCY
;
A
#
# COMPACT_ATOMS: atom_id res chain seq x y z
N VAL A 1 -12.83 -18.32 11.78
CA VAL A 1 -13.30 -18.13 10.39
C VAL A 1 -12.90 -16.78 9.81
N ALA A 2 -13.20 -15.64 10.46
CA ALA A 2 -12.88 -14.31 9.94
C ALA A 2 -11.38 -14.06 9.60
N SER A 3 -10.45 -14.56 10.43
CA SER A 3 -9.01 -14.44 10.15
C SER A 3 -8.57 -15.16 8.87
N ALA A 4 -9.08 -16.38 8.63
CA ALA A 4 -8.75 -17.14 7.42
C ALA A 4 -9.27 -16.45 6.16
N THR A 5 -10.48 -15.89 6.19
CA THR A 5 -11.06 -15.12 5.08
C THR A 5 -10.25 -13.86 4.78
N ALA A 6 -9.80 -13.14 5.81
CA ALA A 6 -8.98 -11.95 5.64
C ALA A 6 -7.61 -12.25 5.01
N THR A 7 -6.93 -13.30 5.49
CA THR A 7 -5.65 -13.75 4.91
C THR A 7 -5.81 -14.20 3.47
N LEU A 8 -6.86 -14.96 3.16
CA LEU A 8 -7.14 -15.41 1.79
C LEU A 8 -7.37 -14.20 0.87
N GLY A 9 -8.21 -13.24 1.29
CA GLY A 9 -8.46 -12.01 0.55
C GLY A 9 -7.17 -11.21 0.26
N MET A 10 -6.32 -11.02 1.27
CA MET A 10 -5.03 -10.31 1.11
C MET A 10 -4.07 -11.04 0.16
N THR A 11 -3.98 -12.37 0.22
CA THR A 11 -3.09 -13.14 -0.67
C THR A 11 -3.57 -13.12 -2.12
N PHE A 12 -4.89 -13.17 -2.34
CA PHE A 12 -5.47 -13.10 -3.68
C PHE A 12 -5.24 -11.72 -4.30
N THR A 13 -5.53 -10.63 -3.58
CA THR A 13 -5.33 -9.27 -4.09
C THR A 13 -3.85 -8.98 -4.40
N ALA A 14 -2.95 -9.39 -3.50
CA ALA A 14 -1.50 -9.25 -3.72
C ALA A 14 -1.02 -10.01 -4.97
N SER A 15 -1.50 -11.25 -5.18
CA SER A 15 -1.11 -12.06 -6.34
C SER A 15 -1.59 -11.44 -7.66
N ILE A 16 -2.81 -10.89 -7.69
CA ILE A 16 -3.37 -10.20 -8.85
C ILE A 16 -2.54 -8.95 -9.19
N SER A 17 -2.18 -8.14 -8.18
CA SER A 17 -1.34 -6.96 -8.39
C SER A 17 0.03 -7.32 -8.97
N VAL A 18 0.69 -8.36 -8.43
CA VAL A 18 2.00 -8.81 -8.95
C VAL A 18 1.89 -9.26 -10.40
N ALA A 19 0.86 -10.04 -10.74
CA ALA A 19 0.62 -10.48 -12.11
C ALA A 19 0.36 -9.31 -13.07
N GLN A 20 -0.42 -8.30 -12.64
CA GLN A 20 -0.66 -7.10 -13.41
C GLN A 20 0.64 -6.31 -13.67
N TYR A 21 1.44 -6.06 -12.62
CA TYR A 21 2.70 -5.34 -12.77
C TYR A 21 3.73 -6.10 -13.61
N PHE A 22 3.69 -7.44 -13.59
CA PHE A 22 4.50 -8.29 -14.45
C PHE A 22 4.09 -8.16 -15.93
N LEU A 23 2.79 -8.21 -16.24
CA LEU A 23 2.27 -8.10 -17.61
C LEU A 23 2.50 -6.71 -18.24
N LEU A 24 2.45 -5.64 -17.44
CA LEU A 24 2.72 -4.28 -17.93
C LEU A 24 4.22 -3.98 -18.15
N ASN A 25 5.13 -4.94 -17.95
CA ASN A 25 6.59 -4.81 -18.15
C ASN A 25 7.20 -3.53 -17.52
N ARG A 26 6.59 -3.02 -16.44
CA ARG A 26 6.90 -1.70 -15.88
C ARG A 26 8.11 -1.74 -14.93
N PHE A 27 8.57 -2.93 -14.54
CA PHE A 27 9.63 -3.08 -13.54
C PHE A 27 10.74 -4.06 -13.98
N PRO A 28 12.02 -3.66 -13.92
CA PRO A 28 13.12 -4.61 -14.06
C PRO A 28 13.08 -5.62 -12.90
N VAL A 29 13.00 -6.92 -13.23
CA VAL A 29 12.96 -8.07 -12.31
C VAL A 29 13.93 -7.98 -11.11
N PRO A 30 15.20 -7.56 -11.25
CA PRO A 30 16.13 -7.51 -10.10
C PRO A 30 15.72 -6.50 -9.02
N TYR A 31 15.11 -5.38 -9.40
CA TYR A 31 14.70 -4.36 -8.44
C TYR A 31 13.47 -4.80 -7.63
N ALA A 32 12.58 -5.57 -8.27
CA ALA A 32 11.43 -6.17 -7.60
C ALA A 32 11.88 -7.15 -6.50
N LEU A 33 12.81 -8.05 -6.82
CA LEU A 33 13.34 -9.01 -5.83
C LEU A 33 13.98 -8.31 -4.63
N TYR A 34 14.78 -7.26 -4.87
CA TYR A 34 15.38 -6.47 -3.79
C TYR A 34 14.32 -5.83 -2.90
N LEU A 35 13.33 -5.15 -3.49
CA LEU A 35 12.23 -4.52 -2.75
C LEU A 35 11.40 -5.55 -1.99
N THR A 36 11.13 -6.73 -2.56
CA THR A 36 10.41 -7.80 -1.87
C THR A 36 11.17 -8.26 -0.63
N LEU A 37 12.48 -8.47 -0.71
CA LEU A 37 13.29 -8.84 0.45
C LEU A 37 13.23 -7.77 1.55
N VAL A 38 13.43 -6.50 1.19
CA VAL A 38 13.35 -5.38 2.15
C VAL A 38 11.95 -5.29 2.78
N ALA A 39 10.89 -5.42 1.98
CA ALA A 39 9.51 -5.40 2.45
C ALA A 39 9.21 -6.57 3.39
N THR A 40 9.76 -7.75 3.14
CA THR A 40 9.56 -8.93 4.00
C THR A 40 10.19 -8.72 5.38
N ILE A 41 11.41 -8.17 5.43
CA ILE A 41 12.10 -7.83 6.68
C ILE A 41 11.32 -6.73 7.43
N ALA A 42 10.89 -5.69 6.74
CA ALA A 42 10.11 -4.60 7.32
C ALA A 42 8.76 -5.11 7.88
N ALA A 43 8.06 -6.00 7.16
CA ALA A 43 6.80 -6.59 7.58
C ALA A 43 6.98 -7.48 8.83
N TYR A 44 8.05 -8.28 8.89
CA TYR A 44 8.36 -9.10 10.07
C TYR A 44 8.57 -8.25 11.32
N ILE A 45 9.36 -7.18 11.21
CA ILE A 45 9.60 -6.24 12.31
C ILE A 45 8.30 -5.51 12.69
N GLY A 46 7.54 -5.04 11.70
CA GLY A 46 6.26 -4.36 11.88
C GLY A 46 5.24 -5.21 12.63
N GLN A 47 5.08 -6.48 12.24
CA GLN A 47 4.18 -7.41 12.94
C GLN A 47 4.60 -7.62 14.40
N LYS A 48 5.90 -7.82 14.68
CA LYS A 48 6.40 -7.94 16.06
C LYS A 48 6.10 -6.73 16.93
N ILE A 49 6.21 -5.53 16.36
CA ILE A 49 5.88 -4.28 17.06
C ILE A 49 4.39 -4.21 17.32
N ILE A 50 3.55 -4.48 16.32
CA ILE A 50 2.08 -4.46 16.43
C ILE A 50 1.61 -5.46 17.49
N ASP A 51 2.11 -6.69 17.47
CA ASP A 51 1.75 -7.72 18.45
C ASP A 51 2.11 -7.27 19.88
N LYS A 52 3.29 -6.66 20.06
CA LYS A 52 3.74 -6.16 21.36
C LYS A 52 2.89 -4.97 21.82
N LEU A 53 2.49 -4.10 20.90
CA LEU A 53 1.60 -2.97 21.18
C LEU A 53 0.21 -3.47 21.60
N VAL A 54 -0.36 -4.41 20.85
CA VAL A 54 -1.68 -4.99 21.17
C VAL A 54 -1.65 -5.70 22.53
N ASN A 55 -0.59 -6.44 22.83
CA ASN A 55 -0.43 -7.15 24.10
C ASN A 55 -0.26 -6.22 25.31
N ILE A 56 0.39 -5.06 25.14
CA ILE A 56 0.52 -4.05 26.21
C ILE A 56 -0.82 -3.34 26.47
N PHE A 57 -1.60 -3.07 25.42
CA PHE A 57 -2.71 -2.12 25.52
C PHE A 57 -4.10 -2.77 25.73
N GLN A 58 -4.33 -4.06 25.39
CA GLN A 58 -5.50 -4.96 25.65
C GLN A 58 -6.95 -4.39 25.60
N ARG A 59 -7.17 -3.11 25.29
CA ARG A 59 -8.44 -2.38 25.29
C ARG A 59 -8.88 -2.13 23.86
N ALA A 60 -10.13 -2.45 23.53
CA ALA A 60 -10.68 -2.30 22.18
C ALA A 60 -10.61 -0.86 21.64
N SER A 61 -10.77 0.16 22.49
CA SER A 61 -10.70 1.58 22.10
C SER A 61 -9.32 2.00 21.56
N LEU A 62 -8.25 1.35 22.02
CA LEU A 62 -6.88 1.64 21.60
C LEU A 62 -6.55 1.04 20.23
N ILE A 63 -7.15 -0.09 19.86
CA ILE A 63 -7.01 -0.66 18.51
C ILE A 63 -7.57 0.31 17.46
N ILE A 64 -8.74 0.89 17.75
CA ILE A 64 -9.39 1.87 16.87
C ILE A 64 -8.54 3.15 16.77
N PHE A 65 -7.93 3.60 17.87
CA PHE A 65 -7.03 4.75 17.87
C PHE A 65 -5.81 4.54 16.95
N VAL A 66 -5.15 3.38 17.05
CA VAL A 66 -4.01 3.03 16.18
C VAL A 66 -4.47 2.91 14.73
N LEU A 67 -5.60 2.25 14.47
CA LEU A 67 -6.14 2.11 13.12
C LEU A 67 -6.38 3.48 12.47
N SER A 68 -7.05 4.40 13.17
CA SER A 68 -7.29 5.76 12.66
C SER A 68 -6.00 6.53 12.41
N PHE A 69 -5.00 6.41 13.29
CA PHE A 69 -3.70 7.04 13.09
C PHE A 69 -2.98 6.49 11.85
N THR A 70 -3.02 5.18 11.63
CA THR A 70 -2.43 4.56 10.42
C THR A 70 -3.15 5.00 9.14
N ILE A 71 -4.46 5.17 9.17
CA ILE A 71 -5.25 5.68 8.04
C ILE A 71 -4.86 7.14 7.74
N LEU A 72 -4.73 7.99 8.77
CA LEU A 72 -4.32 9.38 8.60
C LEU A 72 -2.94 9.51 7.96
N ILE A 73 -1.94 8.78 8.48
CA ILE A 73 -0.59 8.80 7.90
C ILE A 73 -0.62 8.33 6.44
N SER A 74 -1.36 7.26 6.15
CA SER A 74 -1.47 6.72 4.79
C SER A 74 -2.12 7.72 3.83
N ALA A 75 -3.18 8.40 4.27
CA ALA A 75 -3.87 9.43 3.49
C ALA A 75 -2.95 10.63 3.20
N ILE A 76 -2.20 11.10 4.20
CA ILE A 76 -1.24 12.20 4.02
C ILE A 76 -0.12 11.80 3.07
N ALA A 77 0.43 10.58 3.21
CA ALA A 77 1.52 10.10 2.35
C ALA A 77 1.08 9.92 0.89
N LEU A 78 -0.03 9.21 0.65
CA LEU A 78 -0.56 9.00 -0.70
C LEU A 78 -1.05 10.31 -1.32
N GLY A 79 -1.74 11.15 -0.53
CA GLY A 79 -2.19 12.46 -0.96
C GLY A 79 -1.03 13.38 -1.34
N GLY A 80 0.02 13.44 -0.51
CA GLY A 80 1.20 14.27 -0.77
C GLY A 80 1.96 13.86 -2.04
N VAL A 81 2.25 12.56 -2.19
CA VAL A 81 2.93 12.03 -3.39
C VAL A 81 2.07 12.19 -4.64
N GLY A 82 0.75 11.94 -4.52
CA GLY A 82 -0.20 12.11 -5.62
C GLY A 82 -0.29 13.56 -6.11
N ILE A 83 -0.39 14.52 -5.19
CA ILE A 83 -0.44 15.96 -5.53
C ILE A 83 0.88 16.39 -6.18
N SER A 84 2.02 15.97 -5.64
CA SER A 84 3.33 16.31 -6.21
C SER A 84 3.47 15.81 -7.66
N HIS A 85 3.08 14.56 -7.93
CA HIS A 85 3.09 14.01 -9.28
C HIS A 85 2.11 14.71 -10.22
N MET A 86 0.94 15.11 -9.72
CA MET A 86 -0.07 15.81 -10.52
C MET A 86 0.42 17.20 -10.94
N ILE A 87 1.05 17.95 -10.01
CA ILE A 87 1.62 19.27 -10.30
C ILE A 87 2.75 19.16 -11.34
N GLU A 88 3.63 18.17 -11.23
CA GLU A 88 4.71 17.94 -12.21
C GLU A 88 4.14 17.65 -13.61
N LYS A 89 3.09 16.82 -13.70
CA LYS A 89 2.41 16.51 -14.96
C LYS A 89 1.73 17.73 -15.59
N ILE A 90 1.13 18.59 -14.75
CA ILE A 90 0.52 19.85 -15.19
C ILE A 90 1.58 20.80 -15.76
N GLN A 91 2.73 20.95 -15.11
CA GLN A 91 3.82 21.81 -15.60
C GLN A 91 4.42 21.32 -16.91
N ARG A 92 4.46 19.99 -17.12
CA ARG A 92 4.94 19.38 -18.36
C ARG A 92 3.89 19.37 -19.48
N ASN A 93 2.67 19.87 -19.23
CA ASN A 93 1.56 19.84 -20.17
C ASN A 93 1.29 18.42 -20.73
N GLU A 94 1.53 17.40 -19.91
CA GLU A 94 1.34 16.00 -20.31
C GLU A 94 -0.09 15.55 -20.04
N TYR A 95 -0.59 14.68 -20.94
CA TYR A 95 -1.91 14.10 -20.83
C TYR A 95 -2.10 13.40 -19.47
N MET A 96 -3.10 13.85 -18.72
CA MET A 96 -3.35 13.37 -17.35
C MET A 96 -4.03 11.99 -17.31
N GLY A 97 -4.35 11.40 -18.47
CA GLY A 97 -5.02 10.10 -18.57
C GLY A 97 -6.55 10.18 -18.48
N PHE A 98 -7.13 11.38 -18.62
CA PHE A 98 -8.56 11.53 -18.86
C PHE A 98 -8.83 11.22 -20.33
N GLU A 99 -9.27 10.00 -20.63
CA GLU A 99 -9.86 9.67 -21.92
C GLU A 99 -10.93 10.72 -22.26
N ASP A 100 -10.86 11.25 -23.49
CA ASP A 100 -11.78 12.28 -23.95
C ASP A 100 -13.18 11.65 -24.02
N LEU A 101 -14.05 12.01 -23.08
CA LEU A 101 -15.42 11.49 -23.01
C LEU A 101 -16.30 11.99 -24.16
N CYS A 102 -15.75 12.84 -25.03
CA CYS A 102 -16.39 13.31 -26.25
C CYS A 102 -15.95 12.45 -27.45
N TYR A 103 -16.64 11.34 -27.63
CA TYR A 103 -17.04 10.84 -28.96
C TYR A 103 -18.55 10.68 -29.00
#